data_AF-A0A518K2C9-F1
#
_entry.id   AF-A0A518K2C9-F1
#
_cell.length_a   1.000
_cell.length_b   1.000
_cell.length_c   1.000
_cell.angle_alpha   90.00
_cell.angle_beta   90.00
_cell.angle_gamma   90.00
#
_symmetry.space_group_name_H-M   'P 1'
#
loop_
_entity.id
_entity.type
_entity.pdbx_description
1 polymer ?
#
loop_
_entity_poly.entity_id
_entity_poly.type
_entity_poly.pdbx_seq_one_letter_code
_entity_poly.pdbx_strand_id
1 'polypeptide(L)'
;MNLLPPQRSAAIVATLCLATLAQTASAEMLPNTFGNGGDVVLRRNNTVENDGFLRIKTQSGDIETHGNDRIGLLKFDLSGLSEPVTNAAVRLELPRGQSSGHSGNTYDAGDTLYLYGIPDAAADEDFDEATITFASSPYLTGSGSVTDPRPLTDTTPNGVNDDIAVLLDTYTFAATSDAGDLVDFQSSALTAFLQADTNNIATFILSVSQTDPFKTAVFVSDTGAEGTPLPPTLLTNANAPVPEPTAAVLFAMSLLGAQIVGGRQQRC
;
A
#
# COMPACT_ATOMS: atom_id res chain seq x y z
N MET A 1 31.86 -10.48 73.12
CA MET A 1 30.94 -9.88 72.14
C MET A 1 31.68 -9.79 70.82
N ASN A 2 31.49 -10.79 69.95
CA ASN A 2 32.12 -10.85 68.63
C ASN A 2 31.11 -10.33 67.60
N LEU A 3 31.41 -9.18 67.00
CA LEU A 3 30.63 -8.60 65.91
C LEU A 3 31.12 -9.19 64.58
N LEU A 4 30.24 -9.94 63.91
CA LEU A 4 30.47 -10.40 62.54
C LEU A 4 30.35 -9.23 61.54
N PRO A 5 31.17 -9.19 60.48
CA PRO A 5 31.06 -8.16 59.45
C PRO A 5 29.90 -8.44 58.47
N PRO A 6 29.37 -7.39 57.80
CA PRO A 6 28.21 -7.53 56.91
C PRO A 6 28.59 -8.17 55.58
N GLN A 7 27.83 -9.19 55.18
CA GLN A 7 27.89 -9.77 53.83
C GLN A 7 27.38 -8.75 52.81
N ARG A 8 28.24 -8.41 51.84
CA ARG A 8 27.84 -7.65 50.66
C ARG A 8 27.36 -8.62 49.59
N SER A 9 26.06 -8.63 49.33
CA SER A 9 25.46 -9.32 48.20
C SER A 9 25.90 -8.67 46.89
N ALA A 10 26.71 -9.38 46.12
CA ALA A 10 27.02 -9.00 44.74
C ALA A 10 25.84 -9.43 43.85
N ALA A 11 25.08 -8.47 43.35
CA ALA A 11 24.07 -8.72 42.32
C ALA A 11 24.79 -8.98 40.99
N ILE A 12 24.80 -10.24 40.54
CA ILE A 12 25.23 -10.61 39.20
C ILE A 12 24.05 -10.29 38.27
N VAL A 13 24.13 -9.16 37.57
CA VAL A 13 23.23 -8.84 36.46
C VAL A 13 23.76 -9.61 35.25
N ALA A 14 23.16 -10.77 34.96
CA ALA A 14 23.41 -11.49 33.73
C ALA A 14 22.63 -10.81 32.60
N THR A 15 23.31 -10.00 31.79
CA THR A 15 22.75 -9.48 30.54
C THR A 15 22.71 -10.62 29.53
N LEU A 16 21.53 -11.24 29.40
CA LEU A 16 21.26 -12.24 28.38
C LEU A 16 21.11 -11.53 27.03
N CYS A 17 22.19 -11.45 26.26
CA CYS A 17 22.10 -11.04 24.85
C CYS A 17 21.39 -12.16 24.08
N LEU A 18 20.06 -12.03 23.89
CA LEU A 18 19.35 -12.77 22.85
C LEU A 18 19.89 -12.27 21.51
N ALA A 19 20.85 -12.99 20.93
CA ALA A 19 21.13 -12.89 19.51
C ALA A 19 19.95 -13.54 18.78
N THR A 20 18.94 -12.74 18.42
CA THR A 20 17.94 -13.17 17.45
C THR A 20 18.66 -13.43 16.14
N LEU A 21 18.75 -14.70 15.73
CA LEU A 21 19.11 -15.07 14.37
C LEU A 21 18.05 -14.46 13.46
N ALA A 22 18.35 -13.31 12.85
CA ALA A 22 17.50 -12.74 11.81
C ALA A 22 17.51 -13.73 10.65
N GLN A 23 16.40 -14.44 10.48
CA GLN A 23 16.17 -15.25 9.30
C GLN A 23 16.09 -14.27 8.13
N THR A 24 17.11 -14.25 7.28
CA THR A 24 17.15 -13.37 6.12
C THR A 24 16.22 -13.96 5.06
N ALA A 25 14.97 -13.51 5.03
CA ALA A 25 14.03 -13.86 3.97
C ALA A 25 14.55 -13.31 2.63
N SER A 26 14.49 -14.14 1.58
CA SER A 26 14.95 -13.78 0.24
C SER A 26 14.08 -12.69 -0.36
N ALA A 27 14.72 -11.75 -1.05
CA ALA A 27 14.09 -10.62 -1.72
C ALA A 27 13.39 -11.10 -3.00
N GLU A 28 12.09 -10.81 -3.16
CA GLU A 28 11.34 -11.17 -4.37
C GLU A 28 10.62 -9.95 -4.94
N MET A 29 10.46 -9.96 -6.27
CA MET A 29 9.79 -8.91 -7.04
C MET A 29 8.81 -9.61 -7.98
N LEU A 30 7.53 -9.36 -7.76
CA LEU A 30 6.44 -9.95 -8.53
C LEU A 30 5.78 -8.83 -9.34
N PRO A 31 5.96 -8.78 -10.67
CA PRO A 31 5.09 -7.96 -11.49
C PRO A 31 3.66 -8.53 -11.43
N ASN A 32 2.68 -7.70 -11.71
CA ASN A 32 1.30 -8.16 -11.87
C ASN A 32 1.15 -9.13 -13.06
N THR A 33 0.09 -9.94 -13.01
CA THR A 33 -0.05 -11.15 -13.83
C THR A 33 -0.61 -10.87 -15.24
N PHE A 34 0.21 -11.01 -16.28
CA PHE A 34 -0.28 -10.85 -17.65
C PHE A 34 -1.30 -11.92 -18.07
N GLY A 35 -2.48 -11.48 -18.55
CA GLY A 35 -3.43 -12.31 -19.30
C GLY A 35 -4.35 -13.24 -18.49
N ASN A 36 -4.26 -13.22 -17.16
CA ASN A 36 -5.17 -13.88 -16.23
C ASN A 36 -5.63 -12.89 -15.15
N GLY A 37 -6.08 -11.68 -15.50
CA GLY A 37 -6.51 -10.67 -14.52
C GLY A 37 -5.41 -9.67 -14.11
N GLY A 38 -4.47 -9.39 -14.99
CA GLY A 38 -3.49 -8.33 -14.84
C GLY A 38 -4.18 -6.99 -14.96
N ASP A 39 -4.08 -6.23 -13.87
CA ASP A 39 -4.70 -4.95 -13.59
C ASP A 39 -5.72 -4.28 -14.54
N VAL A 40 -6.79 -3.74 -13.95
CA VAL A 40 -7.91 -3.19 -14.71
C VAL A 40 -8.51 -1.96 -14.09
N VAL A 41 -9.06 -1.07 -14.91
CA VAL A 41 -9.85 0.06 -14.44
C VAL A 41 -11.33 -0.25 -14.60
N LEU A 42 -12.05 -0.21 -13.48
CA LEU A 42 -13.50 -0.28 -13.45
C LEU A 42 -14.09 1.13 -13.44
N ARG A 43 -14.86 1.45 -14.47
CA ARG A 43 -15.69 2.66 -14.47
C ARG A 43 -17.07 2.37 -13.92
N ARG A 44 -17.66 3.34 -13.21
CA ARG A 44 -19.03 3.21 -12.69
C ARG A 44 -20.10 2.92 -13.75
N ASN A 45 -19.87 3.31 -14.99
CA ASN A 45 -20.75 2.99 -16.13
C ASN A 45 -20.56 1.55 -16.68
N ASN A 46 -19.91 0.65 -15.92
CA ASN A 46 -19.57 -0.73 -16.29
C ASN A 46 -18.66 -0.89 -17.51
N THR A 47 -17.98 0.17 -17.93
CA THR A 47 -16.89 0.02 -18.89
C THR A 47 -15.64 -0.41 -18.15
N VAL A 48 -14.96 -1.40 -18.73
CA VAL A 48 -13.65 -1.88 -18.31
C VAL A 48 -12.61 -1.18 -19.20
N GLU A 49 -11.64 -0.47 -18.61
CA GLU A 49 -10.51 0.08 -19.36
C GLU A 49 -9.27 -0.78 -19.10
N ASN A 50 -8.71 -1.34 -20.18
CA ASN A 50 -7.41 -2.01 -20.19
C ASN A 50 -6.66 -1.57 -21.47
N ASP A 51 -6.26 -0.30 -21.51
CA ASP A 51 -5.55 0.31 -22.64
C ASP A 51 -4.09 0.66 -22.30
N GLY A 52 -3.52 -0.04 -21.31
CA GLY A 52 -2.15 0.16 -20.83
C GLY A 52 -1.98 1.18 -19.71
N PHE A 53 -3.07 1.77 -19.22
CA PHE A 53 -3.02 2.73 -18.11
C PHE A 53 -4.10 2.49 -17.05
N LEU A 54 -3.70 2.61 -15.79
CA LEU A 54 -4.59 2.67 -14.65
C LEU A 54 -4.99 4.12 -14.39
N ARG A 55 -6.16 4.50 -14.91
CA ARG A 55 -6.77 5.82 -14.70
C ARG A 55 -7.70 5.77 -13.51
N ILE A 56 -7.28 6.33 -12.38
CA ILE A 56 -8.06 6.34 -11.15
C ILE A 56 -8.69 7.71 -10.96
N LYS A 57 -9.94 7.78 -10.53
CA LYS A 57 -10.64 9.04 -10.31
C LYS A 57 -11.82 8.81 -9.39
N THR A 58 -12.09 9.78 -8.53
CA THR A 58 -13.35 9.84 -7.79
C THR A 58 -14.13 11.09 -8.16
N GLN A 59 -15.42 10.93 -8.41
CA GLN A 59 -16.39 11.97 -8.73
C GLN A 59 -16.80 12.79 -7.48
N SER A 60 -16.20 12.56 -6.31
CA SER A 60 -16.58 13.24 -5.07
C SER A 60 -16.61 14.76 -5.23
N GLY A 61 -17.81 15.34 -5.27
CA GLY A 61 -18.03 16.79 -5.41
C GLY A 61 -18.24 17.30 -6.84
N ASP A 62 -18.18 16.44 -7.86
CA ASP A 62 -18.45 16.81 -9.25
C ASP A 62 -19.96 16.86 -9.51
N ILE A 63 -20.44 17.99 -10.02
CA ILE A 63 -21.83 18.21 -10.46
C ILE A 63 -22.10 17.67 -11.86
N GLU A 64 -21.10 17.03 -12.50
CA GLU A 64 -21.28 16.46 -13.82
C GLU A 64 -22.34 15.37 -13.87
N THR A 65 -23.13 15.41 -14.95
CA THR A 65 -24.20 14.47 -15.29
C THR A 65 -23.69 13.11 -15.75
N HIS A 66 -22.37 12.89 -15.79
CA HIS A 66 -21.77 11.61 -16.16
C HIS A 66 -20.74 11.15 -15.12
N GLY A 67 -20.84 9.90 -14.69
CA GLY A 67 -20.10 9.21 -13.65
C GLY A 67 -18.70 8.86 -14.11
N ASN A 68 -17.74 9.64 -13.64
CA ASN A 68 -16.32 9.49 -13.96
C ASN A 68 -15.53 8.78 -12.84
N ASP A 69 -16.22 8.08 -11.93
CA ASP A 69 -15.55 7.20 -10.97
C ASP A 69 -14.80 6.11 -11.73
N ARG A 70 -13.51 6.00 -11.43
CA ARG A 70 -12.61 4.98 -11.95
C ARG A 70 -11.81 4.41 -10.81
N ILE A 71 -11.90 3.09 -10.65
CA ILE A 71 -11.23 2.34 -9.60
C ILE A 71 -10.27 1.35 -10.26
N GLY A 72 -9.06 1.23 -9.74
CA GLY A 72 -8.08 0.27 -10.21
C GLY A 72 -8.20 -1.02 -9.45
N LEU A 73 -8.15 -2.15 -10.14
CA LEU A 73 -7.91 -3.46 -9.54
C LEU A 73 -6.54 -3.94 -9.97
N LEU A 74 -5.78 -4.51 -9.05
CA LEU A 74 -4.47 -5.11 -9.29
C LEU A 74 -4.52 -6.56 -8.81
N LYS A 75 -3.92 -7.49 -9.57
CA LYS A 75 -3.76 -8.89 -9.14
C LYS A 75 -2.32 -9.36 -9.27
N PHE A 76 -1.87 -10.12 -8.28
CA PHE A 76 -0.53 -10.70 -8.22
C PHE A 76 -0.61 -12.19 -7.91
N ASP A 77 0.13 -12.99 -8.68
CA ASP A 77 0.34 -14.42 -8.42
C ASP A 77 1.50 -14.58 -7.43
N LEU A 78 1.19 -15.15 -6.27
CA LEU A 78 2.14 -15.39 -5.18
C LEU A 78 2.74 -16.80 -5.22
N SER A 79 2.34 -17.67 -6.16
CA SER A 79 2.78 -19.07 -6.21
C SER A 79 4.29 -19.22 -6.45
N GLY A 80 4.93 -18.15 -6.93
CA GLY A 80 6.37 -18.04 -7.12
C GLY A 80 7.17 -17.65 -5.87
N LEU A 81 6.53 -17.33 -4.74
CA LEU A 81 7.25 -16.96 -3.51
C LEU A 81 8.03 -18.15 -2.95
N SER A 82 9.33 -17.96 -2.77
CA SER A 82 10.25 -18.98 -2.24
C SER A 82 10.35 -18.98 -0.71
N GLU A 83 9.97 -17.88 -0.07
CA GLU A 83 10.02 -17.70 1.39
C GLU A 83 8.74 -17.01 1.90
N PRO A 84 8.36 -17.24 3.17
CA PRO A 84 7.26 -16.50 3.78
C PRO A 84 7.50 -14.98 3.74
N VAL A 85 6.43 -14.22 3.49
CA VAL A 85 6.48 -12.75 3.47
C VAL A 85 6.75 -12.21 4.88
N THR A 86 7.83 -11.45 5.05
CA THR A 86 8.19 -10.79 6.33
C THR A 86 8.08 -9.27 6.27
N ASN A 87 8.08 -8.71 5.05
CA ASN A 87 7.87 -7.31 4.74
C ASN A 87 7.29 -7.24 3.32
N ALA A 88 6.43 -6.26 3.04
CA ALA A 88 5.81 -6.10 1.73
C ALA A 88 5.60 -4.63 1.36
N ALA A 89 5.72 -4.34 0.07
CA ALA A 89 5.34 -3.05 -0.50
C ALA A 89 4.72 -3.24 -1.89
N VAL A 90 3.69 -2.45 -2.21
CA VAL A 90 3.18 -2.31 -3.58
C VAL A 90 3.73 -1.00 -4.14
N ARG A 91 4.49 -1.11 -5.23
CA ARG A 91 5.10 0.02 -5.93
C ARG A 91 4.37 0.32 -7.21
N LEU A 92 3.99 1.59 -7.37
CA LEU A 92 3.46 2.15 -8.61
C LEU A 92 4.40 3.25 -9.11
N GLU A 93 4.50 3.41 -10.42
CA GLU A 93 5.27 4.49 -11.05
C GLU A 93 4.35 5.40 -11.85
N LEU A 94 4.47 6.71 -11.64
CA LEU A 94 3.78 7.70 -12.45
C LEU A 94 4.37 7.72 -13.86
N PRO A 95 3.54 7.84 -14.91
CA PRO A 95 4.02 7.71 -16.27
C PRO A 95 5.04 8.80 -16.66
N ARG A 96 6.10 8.37 -17.36
CA ARG A 96 7.20 9.21 -17.83
C ARG A 96 6.81 9.88 -19.14
N GLY A 97 6.04 10.96 -19.04
CA GLY A 97 5.67 11.78 -20.18
C GLY A 97 4.40 12.58 -19.91
N GLN A 98 4.19 13.65 -20.68
CA GLN A 98 2.82 14.13 -20.85
C GLN A 98 2.08 13.04 -21.61
N SER A 99 1.10 12.39 -20.98
CA SER A 99 0.11 11.59 -21.73
C SER A 99 -0.42 12.49 -22.84
N SER A 100 -0.16 12.14 -24.10
CA SER A 100 -0.56 12.95 -25.24
C SER A 100 -2.08 13.14 -25.20
N GLY A 101 -2.53 14.34 -24.81
CA GLY A 101 -3.94 14.68 -24.60
C GLY A 101 -4.33 15.14 -23.20
N HIS A 102 -3.46 14.97 -22.19
CA HIS A 102 -3.76 15.29 -20.79
C HIS A 102 -2.63 16.11 -20.14
N SER A 103 -2.61 17.41 -20.42
CA SER A 103 -1.75 18.37 -19.71
C SER A 103 -2.29 18.58 -18.29
N GLY A 104 -2.03 17.63 -17.39
CA GLY A 104 -2.55 17.66 -16.02
C GLY A 104 -2.52 16.35 -15.23
N ASN A 105 -1.84 15.31 -15.71
CA ASN A 105 -1.72 14.01 -15.02
C ASN A 105 -0.68 14.05 -13.88
N THR A 106 -0.85 14.98 -12.96
CA THR A 106 -0.03 15.12 -11.75
C THR A 106 -0.97 15.14 -10.55
N TYR A 107 -0.59 14.47 -9.47
CA TYR A 107 -1.21 14.63 -8.17
C TYR A 107 -0.81 15.97 -7.59
N ASP A 108 -1.74 16.63 -6.90
CA ASP A 108 -1.45 17.81 -6.11
C ASP A 108 -1.01 17.45 -4.69
N ALA A 109 -0.37 18.40 -4.01
CA ALA A 109 -0.12 18.30 -2.59
C ALA A 109 -1.45 18.10 -1.83
N GLY A 110 -1.53 17.03 -1.04
CA GLY A 110 -2.72 16.65 -0.27
C GLY A 110 -3.62 15.62 -0.96
N ASP A 111 -3.44 15.35 -2.26
CA ASP A 111 -4.09 14.21 -2.89
C ASP A 111 -3.63 12.92 -2.18
N THR A 112 -4.56 11.99 -1.99
CA THR A 112 -4.31 10.75 -1.26
C THR A 112 -4.75 9.55 -2.08
N LEU A 113 -3.86 8.57 -2.18
CA LEU A 113 -4.17 7.25 -2.72
C LEU A 113 -4.42 6.28 -1.58
N TYR A 114 -5.30 5.33 -1.84
CA TYR A 114 -5.64 4.27 -0.90
C TYR A 114 -5.42 2.93 -1.59
N LEU A 115 -4.75 2.03 -0.89
CA LEU A 115 -4.61 0.64 -1.26
C LEU A 115 -5.48 -0.21 -0.32
N TYR A 116 -6.45 -0.90 -0.89
CA TYR A 116 -7.26 -1.89 -0.18
C TYR A 116 -6.95 -3.30 -0.66
N GLY A 117 -7.20 -4.29 0.17
CA GLY A 117 -7.13 -5.71 -0.17
C GLY A 117 -8.51 -6.36 -0.23
N ILE A 118 -8.71 -7.24 -1.20
CA ILE A 118 -9.83 -8.19 -1.23
C ILE A 118 -9.43 -9.42 -0.39
N PRO A 119 -10.18 -9.81 0.65
CA PRO A 119 -9.78 -10.92 1.52
C PRO A 119 -9.64 -12.28 0.82
N ASP A 120 -8.76 -13.12 1.38
CA ASP A 120 -8.49 -14.50 0.95
C ASP A 120 -9.77 -15.34 0.75
N ALA A 121 -9.80 -16.02 -0.39
CA ALA A 121 -10.87 -16.86 -0.93
C ALA A 121 -12.21 -16.14 -1.14
N ALA A 122 -12.23 -14.81 -1.21
CA ALA A 122 -13.44 -14.08 -1.56
C ALA A 122 -13.77 -14.20 -3.05
N ALA A 123 -15.05 -14.00 -3.41
CA ALA A 123 -15.58 -14.27 -4.75
C ALA A 123 -14.88 -13.50 -5.89
N ASP A 124 -14.38 -12.30 -5.61
CA ASP A 124 -13.71 -11.43 -6.60
C ASP A 124 -12.20 -11.31 -6.37
N GLU A 125 -11.62 -12.13 -5.50
CA GLU A 125 -10.18 -12.14 -5.30
C GLU A 125 -9.45 -12.60 -6.57
N ASP A 126 -9.94 -13.65 -7.23
CA ASP A 126 -9.42 -14.09 -8.52
C ASP A 126 -10.33 -13.58 -9.67
N PHE A 127 -10.41 -12.25 -9.80
CA PHE A 127 -11.28 -11.65 -10.82
C PHE A 127 -10.81 -11.95 -12.25
N ASP A 128 -11.76 -12.00 -13.18
CA ASP A 128 -11.51 -12.02 -14.62
C ASP A 128 -11.78 -10.63 -15.20
N GLU A 129 -10.74 -10.00 -15.74
CA GLU A 129 -10.81 -8.71 -16.45
C GLU A 129 -11.96 -8.63 -17.45
N ALA A 130 -12.27 -9.73 -18.14
CA ALA A 130 -13.28 -9.76 -19.19
C ALA A 130 -14.72 -9.69 -18.65
N THR A 131 -14.93 -9.98 -17.36
CA THR A 131 -16.27 -10.10 -16.76
C THR A 131 -16.48 -9.25 -15.53
N ILE A 132 -15.42 -8.82 -14.86
CA ILE A 132 -15.51 -7.94 -13.69
C ILE A 132 -16.00 -6.55 -14.10
N THR A 133 -16.95 -6.01 -13.34
CA THR A 133 -17.52 -4.68 -13.57
C THR A 133 -17.67 -3.95 -12.26
N PHE A 134 -17.85 -2.63 -12.35
CA PHE A 134 -18.12 -1.82 -11.16
C PHE A 134 -19.39 -2.30 -10.44
N ALA A 135 -20.44 -2.64 -11.18
CA ALA A 135 -21.70 -3.09 -10.60
C ALA A 135 -21.64 -4.51 -10.01
N SER A 136 -20.80 -5.39 -10.55
CA SER A 136 -20.70 -6.77 -10.05
C SER A 136 -19.83 -6.89 -8.80
N SER A 137 -18.91 -5.95 -8.57
CA SER A 137 -18.00 -6.02 -7.44
C SER A 137 -18.64 -5.51 -6.14
N PRO A 138 -18.76 -6.32 -5.06
CA PRO A 138 -19.36 -5.91 -3.80
C PRO A 138 -18.45 -4.95 -3.01
N TYR A 139 -17.18 -4.87 -3.39
CA TYR A 139 -16.16 -4.03 -2.76
C TYR A 139 -16.24 -2.56 -3.18
N LEU A 140 -17.15 -2.20 -4.08
CA LEU A 140 -17.34 -0.84 -4.57
C LEU A 140 -18.68 -0.29 -4.11
N THR A 141 -18.73 0.99 -3.73
CA THR A 141 -19.97 1.59 -3.24
C THR A 141 -20.96 1.84 -4.38
N GLY A 142 -22.21 1.47 -4.14
CA GLY A 142 -23.22 1.46 -5.19
C GLY A 142 -23.11 0.26 -6.14
N SER A 143 -22.40 -0.81 -5.74
CA SER A 143 -22.46 -2.13 -6.39
C SER A 143 -23.92 -2.52 -6.69
N GLY A 144 -24.21 -2.96 -7.91
CA GLY A 144 -25.56 -3.25 -8.40
C GLY A 144 -26.35 -2.04 -8.94
N SER A 145 -25.86 -0.81 -8.76
CA SER A 145 -26.47 0.41 -9.31
C SER A 145 -25.47 1.14 -10.20
N VAL A 146 -25.54 0.83 -11.51
CA VAL A 146 -24.82 1.52 -12.60
C VAL A 146 -25.29 2.94 -12.86
N THR A 147 -26.09 3.50 -11.95
CA THR A 147 -26.59 4.87 -12.07
C THR A 147 -25.41 5.80 -12.27
N ASP A 148 -25.36 6.29 -13.49
CA ASP A 148 -24.44 7.25 -14.04
C ASP A 148 -25.31 8.51 -14.28
N PRO A 149 -25.12 9.58 -13.49
CA PRO A 149 -24.03 9.79 -12.52
C PRO A 149 -24.28 9.08 -11.18
N ARG A 150 -23.22 9.00 -10.36
CA ARG A 150 -23.23 8.48 -8.99
C ARG A 150 -24.46 8.97 -8.20
N PRO A 151 -25.21 8.10 -7.50
CA PRO A 151 -26.33 8.53 -6.67
C PRO A 151 -25.89 9.54 -5.61
N LEU A 152 -26.69 10.59 -5.37
CA LEU A 152 -26.42 11.56 -4.31
C LEU A 152 -26.38 10.95 -2.89
N THR A 153 -26.93 9.74 -2.72
CA THR A 153 -26.89 8.98 -1.47
C THR A 153 -25.56 8.27 -1.25
N ASP A 154 -24.78 8.05 -2.30
CA ASP A 154 -23.44 7.46 -2.21
C ASP A 154 -22.43 8.57 -1.89
N THR A 155 -22.05 8.66 -0.62
CA THR A 155 -21.23 9.75 -0.06
C THR A 155 -19.79 9.33 0.23
N THR A 156 -19.38 8.12 -0.14
CA THR A 156 -18.03 7.62 0.13
C THR A 156 -16.98 8.41 -0.69
N PRO A 157 -15.94 8.95 -0.08
CA PRO A 157 -14.99 9.79 -0.81
C PRO A 157 -14.17 9.01 -1.85
N ASN A 158 -13.97 7.72 -1.63
CA ASN A 158 -13.06 6.81 -2.33
C ASN A 158 -13.76 5.83 -3.30
N GLY A 159 -15.10 5.72 -3.27
CA GLY A 159 -15.85 4.74 -4.08
C GLY A 159 -15.70 3.28 -3.66
N VAL A 160 -15.07 3.01 -2.51
CA VAL A 160 -14.79 1.66 -1.98
C VAL A 160 -15.71 1.36 -0.80
N ASN A 161 -16.19 0.13 -0.71
CA ASN A 161 -16.98 -0.37 0.41
C ASN A 161 -16.06 -0.75 1.58
N ASP A 162 -15.76 0.24 2.43
CA ASP A 162 -14.87 0.13 3.58
C ASP A 162 -15.35 -0.90 4.65
N ASP A 163 -16.61 -1.37 4.59
CA ASP A 163 -17.13 -2.38 5.52
C ASP A 163 -16.62 -3.80 5.21
N ILE A 164 -16.18 -4.05 3.96
CA ILE A 164 -15.73 -5.39 3.53
C ILE A 164 -14.36 -5.40 2.85
N ALA A 165 -13.92 -4.27 2.28
CA ALA A 165 -12.56 -4.12 1.77
C ALA A 165 -11.60 -3.77 2.92
N VAL A 166 -10.41 -4.37 2.94
CA VAL A 166 -9.44 -4.11 4.02
C VAL A 166 -8.53 -2.98 3.61
N LEU A 167 -8.57 -1.83 4.28
CA LEU A 167 -7.59 -0.76 4.03
C LEU A 167 -6.20 -1.24 4.45
N LEU A 168 -5.28 -1.31 3.49
CA LEU A 168 -3.91 -1.77 3.70
C LEU A 168 -2.95 -0.62 3.92
N ASP A 169 -3.05 0.43 3.12
CA ASP A 169 -2.20 1.62 3.28
C ASP A 169 -2.77 2.86 2.59
N THR A 170 -2.22 4.01 2.94
CA THR A 170 -2.54 5.31 2.36
C THR A 170 -1.27 6.06 1.99
N TYR A 171 -1.23 6.62 0.78
CA TYR A 171 -0.14 7.46 0.33
C TYR A 171 -0.65 8.87 0.05
N THR A 172 -0.15 9.86 0.80
CA THR A 172 -0.50 11.27 0.58
C THR A 172 0.66 12.01 -0.05
N PHE A 173 0.39 12.69 -1.15
CA PHE A 173 1.40 13.52 -1.84
C PHE A 173 1.71 14.76 -1.00
N ALA A 174 2.98 14.91 -0.60
CA ALA A 174 3.42 16.09 0.16
C ALA A 174 3.60 17.34 -0.72
N ALA A 175 3.77 17.15 -2.01
CA ALA A 175 3.93 18.19 -3.04
C ALA A 175 3.29 17.71 -4.34
N THR A 176 3.18 18.59 -5.33
CA THR A 176 2.78 18.19 -6.67
C THR A 176 3.74 17.12 -7.19
N SER A 177 3.21 16.02 -7.73
CA SER A 177 4.00 14.92 -8.26
C SER A 177 4.55 15.22 -9.65
N ASP A 178 5.68 14.62 -9.99
CA ASP A 178 6.28 14.66 -11.32
C ASP A 178 6.29 13.27 -12.00
N ALA A 179 6.51 13.30 -13.31
CA ALA A 179 6.63 12.11 -14.13
C ALA A 179 7.79 11.21 -13.65
N GLY A 180 7.52 9.92 -13.44
CA GLY A 180 8.48 8.96 -12.90
C GLY A 180 8.60 8.95 -11.38
N ASP A 181 7.79 9.72 -10.66
CA ASP A 181 7.65 9.58 -9.21
C ASP A 181 7.17 8.16 -8.86
N LEU A 182 7.68 7.63 -7.75
CA LEU A 182 7.31 6.34 -7.22
C LEU A 182 6.32 6.53 -6.07
N VAL A 183 5.27 5.72 -6.08
CA VAL A 183 4.34 5.56 -4.97
C VAL A 183 4.57 4.20 -4.36
N ASP A 184 5.02 4.17 -3.11
CA ASP A 184 5.21 2.95 -2.35
C ASP A 184 4.16 2.86 -1.25
N PHE A 185 3.25 1.90 -1.38
CA PHE A 185 2.41 1.48 -0.27
C PHE A 185 3.16 0.46 0.55
N GLN A 186 3.42 0.77 1.81
CA GLN A 186 4.14 -0.07 2.72
C GLN A 186 3.59 0.06 4.14
N SER A 187 2.96 -1.00 4.62
CA SER A 187 2.43 -1.05 5.97
C SER A 187 2.52 -2.45 6.57
N SER A 188 2.39 -2.53 7.90
CA SER A 188 2.21 -3.81 8.58
C SER A 188 0.90 -4.50 8.20
N ALA A 189 -0.14 -3.75 7.81
CA ALA A 189 -1.41 -4.30 7.39
C ALA A 189 -1.30 -5.00 6.02
N LEU A 190 -0.57 -4.40 5.06
CA LEU A 190 -0.23 -5.03 3.78
C LEU A 190 0.58 -6.32 4.00
N THR A 191 1.59 -6.27 4.86
CA THR A 191 2.40 -7.45 5.18
C THR A 191 1.55 -8.56 5.81
N ALA A 192 0.69 -8.23 6.78
CA ALA A 192 -0.19 -9.20 7.43
C ALA A 192 -1.25 -9.76 6.47
N PHE A 193 -1.76 -8.95 5.54
CA PHE A 193 -2.69 -9.37 4.50
C PHE A 193 -2.06 -10.46 3.62
N LEU A 194 -0.83 -10.24 3.12
CA LEU A 194 -0.13 -11.23 2.30
C LEU A 194 0.31 -12.48 3.08
N GLN A 195 0.56 -12.36 4.38
CA GLN A 195 0.85 -13.53 5.23
C GLN A 195 -0.38 -14.41 5.48
N ALA A 196 -1.58 -13.83 5.37
CA ALA A 196 -2.84 -14.52 5.57
C ALA A 196 -3.38 -15.19 4.30
N ASP A 197 -2.82 -14.87 3.13
CA ASP A 197 -3.16 -15.44 1.83
C ASP A 197 -2.89 -16.95 1.81
N THR A 198 -3.89 -17.74 1.38
CA THR A 198 -3.77 -19.20 1.34
C THR A 198 -3.96 -19.79 -0.06
N ASN A 199 -4.41 -18.99 -1.01
CA ASN A 199 -4.70 -19.41 -2.39
C ASN A 199 -3.64 -18.96 -3.40
N ASN A 200 -2.63 -18.20 -2.97
CA ASN A 200 -1.54 -17.60 -3.74
C ASN A 200 -1.97 -16.49 -4.71
N ILE A 201 -3.03 -15.73 -4.39
CA ILE A 201 -3.55 -14.66 -5.24
C ILE A 201 -3.83 -13.43 -4.38
N ALA A 202 -3.00 -12.41 -4.50
CA ALA A 202 -3.28 -11.13 -3.87
C ALA A 202 -3.99 -10.19 -4.83
N THR A 203 -5.18 -9.72 -4.43
CA THR A 203 -5.92 -8.69 -5.17
C THR A 203 -6.09 -7.41 -4.37
N PHE A 204 -5.77 -6.30 -5.03
CA PHE A 204 -5.83 -4.97 -4.46
C PHE A 204 -6.79 -4.06 -5.22
N ILE A 205 -7.39 -3.13 -4.48
CA ILE A 205 -8.21 -2.04 -5.01
C ILE A 205 -7.45 -0.74 -4.80
N LEU A 206 -7.21 -0.01 -5.89
CA LEU A 206 -6.60 1.30 -5.90
C LEU A 206 -7.68 2.37 -6.09
N SER A 207 -7.79 3.26 -5.11
CA SER A 207 -8.70 4.42 -5.17
C SER A 207 -7.97 5.69 -4.77
N VAL A 208 -8.62 6.84 -4.97
CA VAL A 208 -8.04 8.15 -4.74
C VAL A 208 -9.02 9.04 -3.98
N SER A 209 -8.50 10.01 -3.23
CA SER A 209 -9.21 11.21 -2.82
C SER A 209 -8.40 12.38 -3.36
N GLN A 210 -9.03 13.18 -4.23
CA GLN A 210 -8.37 14.27 -4.94
C GLN A 210 -8.89 15.62 -4.42
N THR A 211 -7.98 16.58 -4.36
CA THR A 211 -8.28 17.98 -4.06
C THR A 211 -8.98 18.68 -5.22
N ASP A 212 -8.70 18.25 -6.46
CA ASP A 212 -9.42 18.65 -7.67
C ASP A 212 -10.22 17.46 -8.24
N PRO A 213 -11.57 17.48 -8.19
CA PRO A 213 -12.40 16.37 -8.65
C PRO A 213 -12.39 16.20 -10.18
N PHE A 214 -11.78 17.10 -10.95
CA PHE A 214 -11.67 16.96 -12.40
C PHE A 214 -10.44 16.15 -12.82
N LYS A 215 -9.43 16.03 -11.96
CA LYS A 215 -8.18 15.32 -12.26
C LYS A 215 -8.38 13.81 -12.35
N THR A 216 -7.47 13.15 -13.05
CA THR A 216 -7.40 11.69 -13.13
C THR A 216 -5.98 11.29 -12.75
N ALA A 217 -5.90 10.44 -11.74
CA ALA A 217 -4.69 9.74 -11.34
C ALA A 217 -4.31 8.74 -12.43
N VAL A 218 -3.05 8.68 -12.86
CA VAL A 218 -2.63 7.75 -13.93
C VAL A 218 -1.38 6.99 -13.50
N PHE A 219 -1.44 5.66 -13.65
CA PHE A 219 -0.28 4.77 -13.57
C PHE A 219 -0.22 3.90 -14.83
N VAL A 220 0.93 3.27 -15.05
CA VAL A 220 1.05 2.23 -16.07
C VAL A 220 0.32 0.98 -15.61
N SER A 221 -0.31 0.28 -16.55
CA SER A 221 -0.85 -1.07 -16.34
C SER A 221 0.10 -2.13 -16.90
N ASP A 222 -0.11 -3.41 -16.59
CA ASP A 222 0.68 -4.52 -17.14
C ASP A 222 0.70 -4.59 -18.67
N THR A 223 -0.36 -4.10 -19.33
CA THR A 223 -0.50 -4.08 -20.78
C THR A 223 0.14 -2.84 -21.44
N GLY A 224 0.71 -1.93 -20.64
CA GLY A 224 1.31 -0.69 -21.12
C GLY A 224 2.50 -0.91 -22.07
N ALA A 225 2.41 -0.38 -23.28
CA ALA A 225 3.46 -0.44 -24.30
C ALA A 225 4.28 0.85 -24.44
N GLU A 226 3.95 1.91 -23.71
CA GLU A 226 4.72 3.16 -23.73
C GLU A 226 6.02 2.98 -22.92
N GLY A 227 7.16 3.01 -23.62
CA GLY A 227 8.47 2.66 -23.06
C GLY A 227 8.76 3.34 -21.73
N THR A 228 9.08 2.53 -20.71
CA THR A 228 9.43 2.95 -19.34
C THR A 228 8.49 4.00 -18.78
N PRO A 229 7.40 3.51 -18.19
CA PRO A 229 7.41 3.25 -16.74
C PRO A 229 7.14 1.78 -16.39
N LEU A 230 7.50 1.37 -15.18
CA LEU A 230 7.32 0.00 -14.67
C LEU A 230 5.84 -0.28 -14.35
N PRO A 231 5.33 -1.49 -14.67
CA PRO A 231 3.99 -1.90 -14.24
C PRO A 231 3.92 -2.02 -12.71
N PRO A 232 2.71 -2.06 -12.13
CA PRO A 232 2.52 -2.29 -10.70
C PRO A 232 3.30 -3.51 -10.24
N THR A 233 4.07 -3.33 -9.18
CA THR A 233 5.01 -4.35 -8.71
C THR A 233 4.80 -4.60 -7.23
N LEU A 234 4.67 -5.87 -6.85
CA LEU A 234 4.71 -6.32 -5.47
C LEU A 234 6.15 -6.67 -5.08
N LEU A 235 6.67 -5.98 -4.08
CA LEU A 235 8.00 -6.16 -3.50
C LEU A 235 7.88 -6.86 -2.16
N THR A 236 8.65 -7.91 -1.92
CA THR A 236 8.64 -8.64 -0.63
C THR A 236 10.02 -8.69 0.01
N ASN A 237 10.03 -8.89 1.33
CA ASN A 237 11.21 -9.15 2.15
C ASN A 237 12.28 -8.07 1.96
N ALA A 238 13.50 -8.45 1.55
CA ALA A 238 14.61 -7.51 1.38
C ALA A 238 14.45 -6.55 0.19
N ASN A 239 13.46 -6.75 -0.70
CA ASN A 239 13.15 -5.83 -1.80
C ASN A 239 12.10 -4.78 -1.42
N ALA A 240 11.26 -5.08 -0.42
CA ALA A 240 10.39 -4.06 0.14
C ALA A 240 11.27 -2.98 0.80
N PRO A 241 11.00 -1.68 0.59
CA PRO A 241 11.77 -0.62 1.23
C PRO A 241 11.85 -0.86 2.74
N VAL A 242 12.93 -0.48 3.41
CA VAL A 242 12.96 -0.56 4.87
C VAL A 242 12.34 0.74 5.37
N PRO A 243 11.24 0.72 6.17
CA PRO A 243 10.71 1.95 6.74
C PRO A 243 11.83 2.63 7.51
N GLU A 244 12.10 3.90 7.22
CA GLU A 244 13.14 4.60 7.98
C GLU A 244 12.79 4.50 9.47
N PRO A 245 13.76 4.13 10.34
CA PRO A 245 13.49 4.04 11.76
C PRO A 245 12.98 5.40 12.22
N THR A 246 11.73 5.44 12.68
CA THR A 246 11.13 6.65 13.22
C THR A 246 12.09 7.20 14.28
N ALA A 247 12.39 8.50 14.21
CA ALA A 247 13.42 9.14 15.05
C ALA A 247 13.31 8.82 16.56
N ALA A 248 12.13 8.40 17.02
CA ALA A 248 11.88 7.86 18.36
C ALA A 248 12.83 6.71 18.77
N VAL A 249 13.23 5.81 17.85
CA VAL A 249 14.15 4.70 18.15
C VAL A 249 15.59 5.20 18.33
N LEU A 250 16.01 6.22 17.57
CA LEU A 250 17.32 6.85 17.69
C LEU A 250 17.50 7.57 19.04
N PHE A 251 16.44 8.18 19.58
CA PHE A 251 16.49 8.81 20.90
C PHE A 251 16.62 7.81 22.06
N ALA A 252 15.99 6.63 21.96
CA ALA A 252 16.08 5.60 23.00
C ALA A 252 17.51 5.06 23.19
N MET A 253 18.30 4.97 22.11
CA MET A 253 19.71 4.57 22.20
C MET A 253 20.62 5.66 22.78
N SER A 254 20.26 6.94 22.59
CA SER A 254 21.03 8.05 23.16
C SER A 254 20.88 8.20 24.69
N LEU A 255 19.71 7.81 25.24
CA LEU A 255 19.42 7.98 26.68
C LEU A 255 20.09 6.89 27.55
N LEU A 256 20.31 5.68 27.01
CA LEU A 256 21.04 4.62 27.72
C LEU A 256 22.55 4.94 27.85
N GLY A 257 23.13 5.72 26.94
CA GLY A 257 24.53 6.16 27.00
C GLY A 257 24.80 7.22 28.09
N ALA A 258 23.78 8.00 28.47
CA ALA A 258 23.96 9.11 29.42
C ALA A 258 23.94 8.67 30.90
N GLN A 259 23.42 7.48 31.23
CA GLN A 259 23.36 7.03 32.64
C GLN A 259 24.65 6.36 33.16
N ILE A 260 25.65 6.09 32.31
CA ILE A 260 26.89 5.42 32.73
C ILE A 260 27.97 6.42 33.22
N VAL A 261 27.82 7.73 32.98
CA VAL A 261 28.86 8.75 33.28
C VAL A 261 28.61 9.53 34.59
N GLY A 262 27.63 9.13 35.42
CA GLY A 262 27.27 9.85 36.65
C GLY A 262 27.96 9.39 37.95
N GLY A 263 28.79 8.35 37.91
CA GLY A 263 29.30 7.66 39.11
C GLY A 263 30.72 8.02 39.53
N ARG A 264 31.07 9.30 39.75
CA ARG A 264 32.36 9.64 40.39
C ARG A 264 32.16 10.44 41.68
N GLN A 265 32.38 9.71 42.78
CA GLN A 265 32.58 10.13 44.16
C GLN A 265 33.10 11.57 44.34
N GLN A 266 32.38 12.36 45.12
CA GLN A 266 33.01 13.33 46.01
C GLN A 266 32.95 12.78 47.44
N ARG A 267 34.12 12.43 47.97
CA ARG A 267 34.38 12.30 49.40
C ARG A 267 35.33 13.44 49.79
N CYS A 268 34.88 14.26 50.71
CA CYS A 268 35.71 15.00 51.66
C CYS A 268 35.09 14.75 53.03
#